data_AF-A0A1X7UCV9-F1
#
_entry.id   AF-A0A1X7UCV9-F1
#
_cell.length_a   1.000
_cell.length_b   1.000
_cell.length_c   1.000
_cell.angle_alpha   90.00
_cell.angle_beta   90.00
_cell.angle_gamma   90.00
#
_symmetry.space_group_name_H-M   'P 1'
#
loop_
_entity.id
_entity.type
_entity.pdbx_description
1 polymer ?
#
loop_
_entity_poly.entity_id
_entity_poly.type
_entity_poly.pdbx_seq_one_letter_code
_entity_poly.pdbx_strand_id
1 'polypeptide(L)'
;MASKPSHFPLDISKLKFVLQVLKHYKFPDARWFEFGLNLGLLHPTLEAIESAHRGNPSRCLMECLTKWLTKADDNVTTVGPIIWKTLANALREMDVKSIGIDICKTMADPVSEILQCYIGRLAQVVLTEESVDLLHTKGLISKDTLAEVKSCGYSLVGDPMLLILSAVAEDHNNLCTLTSILIKSNEAVSLASDIIMKYGKLFPSTVTVMPSCQQASASTASRSQQLQDITSETQVTTNTDATAQ
;
A
#
# COMPACT_ATOMS: atom_id res chain seq x y z
N MET A 1 14.20 -20.28 -8.06
CA MET A 1 14.69 -18.98 -8.56
C MET A 1 13.74 -17.92 -8.02
N ALA A 2 14.16 -17.14 -7.02
CA ALA A 2 13.31 -16.07 -6.48
C ALA A 2 13.15 -15.00 -7.57
N SER A 3 11.92 -14.77 -8.04
CA SER A 3 11.64 -13.65 -8.93
C SER A 3 12.05 -12.38 -8.21
N LYS A 4 12.97 -11.63 -8.83
CA LYS A 4 13.37 -10.30 -8.36
C LYS A 4 12.09 -9.49 -8.10
N PRO A 5 11.92 -8.85 -6.93
CA PRO A 5 10.78 -7.97 -6.74
C PRO A 5 10.83 -6.91 -7.84
N SER A 6 9.73 -6.82 -8.60
CA SER A 6 9.54 -5.81 -9.62
C SER A 6 9.50 -4.45 -8.90
N HIS A 7 10.57 -3.67 -9.01
CA HIS A 7 10.59 -2.31 -8.50
C HIS A 7 9.45 -1.52 -9.14
N PHE A 8 8.69 -0.78 -8.31
CA PHE A 8 7.51 -0.09 -8.79
C PHE A 8 7.94 1.25 -9.41
N PRO A 9 7.67 1.49 -10.70
CA PRO A 9 8.04 2.74 -11.35
C PRO A 9 7.28 3.91 -10.72
N LEU A 10 8.00 5.00 -10.52
CA LEU A 10 7.43 6.31 -10.24
C LEU A 10 7.07 6.99 -11.56
N ASP A 11 5.97 7.72 -11.55
CA ASP A 11 5.51 8.54 -12.66
C ASP A 11 5.04 9.90 -12.15
N ILE A 12 4.64 10.77 -13.07
CA ILE A 12 4.21 12.14 -12.75
C ILE A 12 3.00 12.18 -11.79
N SER A 13 2.14 11.15 -11.76
CA SER A 13 1.01 11.09 -10.81
C SER A 13 1.48 10.99 -9.35
N LYS A 14 2.72 10.54 -9.13
CA LYS A 14 3.34 10.41 -7.81
C LYS A 14 4.08 11.66 -7.35
N LEU A 15 4.15 12.73 -8.15
CA LEU A 15 4.89 13.95 -7.82
C LEU A 15 4.56 14.49 -6.41
N LYS A 16 3.27 14.64 -6.09
CA LYS A 16 2.82 15.12 -4.78
C LYS A 16 3.34 14.23 -3.64
N PHE A 17 3.32 12.92 -3.85
CA PHE A 17 3.78 11.95 -2.86
C PHE A 17 5.31 12.00 -2.71
N VAL A 18 6.06 12.13 -3.82
CA VAL A 18 7.53 12.28 -3.79
C VAL A 18 7.95 13.53 -3.01
N LEU A 19 7.30 14.67 -3.28
CA LEU A 19 7.54 15.91 -2.52
C LEU A 19 7.24 15.74 -1.03
N GLN A 20 6.15 15.04 -0.70
CA GLN A 20 5.79 14.77 0.68
C GLN A 20 6.84 13.91 1.40
N VAL A 21 7.37 12.88 0.74
CA VAL A 21 8.45 12.04 1.27
C VAL A 21 9.70 12.88 1.53
N LEU A 22 10.13 13.68 0.57
CA LEU A 22 11.31 14.54 0.74
C LEU A 22 11.14 15.52 1.91
N LYS A 23 9.96 16.13 2.04
CA LYS A 23 9.64 17.01 3.16
C LYS A 23 9.67 16.28 4.51
N HIS A 24 9.12 15.07 4.57
CA HIS A 24 9.11 14.25 5.78
C HIS A 24 10.53 13.92 6.26
N TYR A 25 11.42 13.54 5.34
CA TYR A 25 12.83 13.32 5.64
C TYR A 25 13.66 14.62 5.70
N LYS A 26 12.99 15.79 5.74
CA LYS A 26 13.59 17.13 5.93
C LYS A 26 14.65 17.47 4.88
N PHE A 27 14.42 17.03 3.64
CA PHE A 27 15.27 17.44 2.52
C PHE A 27 15.20 18.96 2.33
N PRO A 28 16.34 19.66 2.20
CA PRO A 28 16.35 21.11 2.03
C PRO A 28 16.06 21.50 0.58
N ASP A 29 14.91 22.14 0.34
CA ASP A 29 14.49 22.61 -1.00
C ASP A 29 15.56 23.44 -1.72
N ALA A 30 16.37 24.21 -0.99
CA ALA A 30 17.48 25.01 -1.53
C ALA A 30 18.50 24.20 -2.34
N ARG A 31 18.55 22.88 -2.17
CA ARG A 31 19.51 21.98 -2.82
C ARG A 31 18.96 21.25 -4.04
N TRP A 32 17.82 21.70 -4.54
CA TRP A 32 17.17 21.14 -5.72
C TRP A 32 18.10 21.10 -6.96
N PHE A 33 19.01 22.07 -7.12
CA PHE A 33 19.88 22.16 -8.30
C PHE A 33 20.90 21.01 -8.33
N GLU A 34 21.67 20.84 -7.25
CA GLU A 34 22.61 19.73 -7.07
C GLU A 34 21.88 18.39 -7.16
N PHE A 35 20.71 18.30 -6.53
CA PHE A 35 19.89 17.09 -6.59
C PHE A 35 19.43 16.76 -8.01
N GLY A 36 19.00 17.76 -8.79
CA GLY A 36 18.61 17.60 -10.19
C GLY A 36 19.73 17.08 -11.08
N LEU A 37 20.97 17.55 -10.87
CA LEU A 37 22.16 17.04 -11.57
C LEU A 37 22.37 15.55 -11.29
N ASN A 38 22.29 15.14 -10.02
CA ASN A 38 22.46 13.73 -9.63
C ASN A 38 21.30 12.84 -10.13
N LEU A 39 20.12 13.42 -10.38
CA LEU A 39 19.00 12.75 -11.04
C LEU A 39 19.17 12.64 -12.57
N GLY A 40 20.24 13.21 -13.11
CA GLY A 40 20.58 13.15 -14.54
C GLY A 40 20.00 14.28 -15.38
N LEU A 41 19.40 15.31 -14.77
CA LEU A 41 18.95 16.50 -15.51
C LEU A 41 20.16 17.32 -15.97
N LEU A 42 20.07 17.85 -17.18
CA LEU A 42 21.14 18.63 -17.78
C LEU A 42 21.18 20.04 -17.17
N HIS A 43 22.37 20.61 -17.09
CA HIS A 43 22.57 21.97 -16.58
C HIS A 43 21.66 23.02 -17.25
N PRO A 44 21.48 23.05 -18.59
CA PRO A 44 20.58 24.02 -19.23
C PRO A 44 19.12 23.86 -18.78
N THR A 45 18.67 22.63 -18.50
CA THR A 45 17.32 22.35 -17.99
C THR A 45 17.15 22.92 -16.60
N LEU A 46 18.16 22.79 -15.74
CA LEU A 46 18.15 23.34 -14.39
C LEU A 46 18.25 24.87 -14.38
N GLU A 47 19.11 25.47 -15.20
CA GLU A 47 19.18 26.93 -15.37
C GLU A 47 17.85 27.53 -15.83
N ALA A 48 17.14 26.84 -16.74
CA ALA A 48 15.82 27.27 -17.18
C ALA A 48 14.80 27.27 -16.02
N ILE A 49 14.84 26.27 -15.13
CA ILE A 49 14.01 26.21 -13.93
C ILE A 49 14.36 27.36 -12.98
N GLU A 50 15.65 27.58 -12.71
CA GLU A 50 16.11 28.63 -11.81
C GLU A 50 15.70 30.02 -12.30
N SER A 51 15.85 30.28 -13.59
CA SER A 51 15.45 31.54 -14.22
C SER A 51 13.94 31.78 -14.11
N ALA A 52 13.13 30.74 -14.36
CA ALA A 52 11.66 30.84 -14.31
C ALA A 52 11.10 31.01 -12.90
N HIS A 53 11.79 30.51 -11.88
CA HIS A 53 11.31 30.45 -10.49
C HIS A 53 12.30 31.01 -9.48
N ARG A 54 13.03 32.06 -9.89
CA ARG A 54 14.07 32.69 -9.10
C ARG A 54 13.60 33.06 -7.69
N GLY A 55 14.38 32.65 -6.70
CA GLY A 55 14.09 32.93 -5.28
C GLY A 55 13.00 32.04 -4.67
N ASN A 56 12.48 31.03 -5.38
CA ASN A 56 11.52 30.07 -4.85
C ASN A 56 12.05 28.62 -4.95
N PRO A 57 12.91 28.18 -4.00
CA PRO A 57 13.48 26.84 -4.03
C PRO A 57 12.45 25.72 -4.04
N SER A 58 11.31 25.90 -3.35
CA SER A 58 10.25 24.90 -3.29
C SER A 58 9.60 24.69 -4.66
N ARG A 59 9.36 25.79 -5.40
CA ARG A 59 8.89 25.71 -6.79
C ARG A 59 9.94 25.07 -7.70
N CYS A 60 11.21 25.44 -7.55
CA CYS A 60 12.28 24.84 -8.34
C CYS A 60 12.42 23.33 -8.09
N LEU A 61 12.33 22.87 -6.84
CA LEU A 61 12.35 21.44 -6.50
C LEU A 61 11.18 20.70 -7.16
N MET A 62 9.97 21.26 -7.11
CA MET A 62 8.81 20.66 -7.76
C MET A 62 8.98 20.54 -9.29
N GLU A 63 9.48 21.57 -9.96
CA GLU A 63 9.75 21.52 -11.40
C GLU A 63 10.89 20.53 -11.73
N CYS A 64 11.95 20.52 -10.93
CA CYS A 64 13.05 19.56 -11.04
C CYS A 64 12.54 18.11 -11.00
N LEU A 65 11.75 17.78 -9.98
CA LEU A 65 11.14 16.45 -9.86
C LEU A 65 10.14 16.16 -10.98
N THR A 66 9.40 17.17 -11.45
CA THR A 66 8.51 17.03 -12.61
C THR A 66 9.31 16.60 -13.83
N LYS A 67 10.40 17.30 -14.15
CA LYS A 67 11.28 16.99 -15.29
C LYS A 67 11.89 15.60 -15.17
N TRP A 68 12.33 15.20 -13.98
CA TRP A 68 12.85 13.86 -13.72
C TRP A 68 11.78 12.78 -13.95
N LEU A 69 10.59 12.93 -13.34
CA LEU A 69 9.48 11.97 -13.46
C LEU A 69 8.95 11.85 -14.90
N THR A 70 9.03 12.92 -15.69
CA THR A 70 8.65 12.91 -17.12
C THR A 70 9.79 12.54 -18.06
N LYS A 71 11.01 12.26 -17.55
CA LYS A 71 12.21 11.97 -18.35
C LYS A 71 12.48 13.07 -19.39
N ALA A 72 12.47 14.33 -18.94
CA ALA A 72 12.59 15.47 -19.84
C ALA A 72 13.93 15.53 -20.61
N ASP A 73 14.99 14.97 -20.01
CA ASP A 73 16.31 14.86 -20.63
C ASP A 73 16.68 13.38 -20.83
N ASP A 74 17.30 13.04 -21.96
CA ASP A 74 17.71 11.66 -22.27
C ASP A 74 18.65 11.07 -21.20
N ASN A 75 19.49 11.91 -20.61
CA ASN A 75 20.45 11.53 -19.58
C ASN A 75 19.78 11.07 -18.26
N VAL A 76 18.52 11.40 -18.01
CA VAL A 76 17.80 10.86 -16.86
C VAL A 76 17.76 9.33 -16.89
N THR A 77 17.61 8.75 -18.08
CA THR A 77 17.51 7.28 -18.23
C THR A 77 18.86 6.57 -18.16
N THR A 78 19.97 7.30 -18.29
CA THR A 78 21.33 6.74 -18.16
C THR A 78 21.71 6.58 -16.68
N VAL A 79 21.21 7.47 -15.81
CA VAL A 79 21.38 7.38 -14.34
C VAL A 79 20.63 6.18 -13.77
N GLY A 80 19.43 5.87 -14.30
CA GLY A 80 18.70 4.66 -13.93
C GLY A 80 17.20 4.74 -14.21
N PRO A 81 16.45 3.69 -13.83
CA PRO A 81 14.99 3.70 -13.93
C PRO A 81 14.38 4.75 -12.98
N ILE A 82 13.18 5.24 -13.30
CA ILE A 82 12.44 6.19 -12.46
C ILE A 82 11.80 5.43 -11.29
N ILE A 83 12.59 5.17 -10.25
CA ILE A 83 12.20 4.43 -9.04
C ILE A 83 12.82 5.08 -7.80
N TRP A 84 12.30 4.72 -6.61
CA TRP A 84 12.82 5.22 -5.33
C TRP A 84 14.31 4.98 -5.12
N LYS A 85 14.82 3.84 -5.55
CA LYS A 85 16.25 3.51 -5.41
C LYS A 85 17.15 4.49 -6.17
N THR A 86 16.74 4.92 -7.37
CA THR A 86 17.48 5.91 -8.16
C THR A 86 17.45 7.27 -7.47
N LEU A 87 16.28 7.69 -6.99
CA LEU A 87 16.12 8.92 -6.20
C LEU A 87 16.99 8.91 -4.94
N ALA A 88 16.97 7.81 -4.20
CA ALA A 88 17.77 7.62 -3.00
C ALA A 88 19.28 7.65 -3.28
N ASN A 89 19.72 7.04 -4.39
CA ASN A 89 21.12 7.08 -4.79
C ASN A 89 21.57 8.51 -5.12
N ALA A 90 20.76 9.29 -5.84
CA ALA A 90 21.05 10.69 -6.12
C ALA A 90 21.23 11.52 -4.82
N LEU A 91 20.44 11.25 -3.78
CA LEU A 91 20.59 11.87 -2.45
C LEU A 91 21.84 11.38 -1.69
N ARG A 92 22.28 10.14 -1.91
CA ARG A 92 23.49 9.58 -1.28
C ARG A 92 24.79 10.11 -1.87
N GLU A 93 24.75 10.62 -3.09
CA GLU A 93 25.87 11.31 -3.74
C GLU A 93 26.06 12.73 -3.21
N MET A 94 25.01 13.29 -2.59
CA MET A 94 25.06 14.56 -1.86
C MET A 94 25.59 14.35 -0.42
N ASP A 95 25.86 15.44 0.30
CA ASP A 95 26.19 15.39 1.75
C ASP A 95 24.99 15.05 2.67
N VAL A 96 23.77 14.85 2.12
CA VAL A 96 22.56 14.41 2.83
C VAL A 96 22.35 12.89 2.78
N LYS A 97 23.44 12.13 2.99
CA LYS A 97 23.46 10.67 2.81
C LYS A 97 22.44 9.92 3.66
N SER A 98 22.15 10.39 4.86
CA SER A 98 21.16 9.78 5.77
C SER A 98 19.77 9.76 5.14
N ILE A 99 19.33 10.87 4.53
CA ILE A 99 18.03 10.98 3.85
C ILE A 99 17.92 9.91 2.75
N GLY A 100 18.95 9.77 1.92
CA GLY A 100 18.96 8.76 0.87
C GLY A 100 18.96 7.33 1.42
N ILE A 101 19.63 7.08 2.55
CA ILE A 101 19.58 5.77 3.22
C ILE A 101 18.17 5.46 3.73
N ASP A 102 17.53 6.40 4.42
CA ASP A 102 16.22 6.19 5.04
C ASP A 102 15.12 6.05 3.98
N ILE A 103 15.14 6.87 2.92
CA ILE A 103 14.24 6.70 1.76
C ILE A 103 14.47 5.34 1.09
N CYS A 104 15.72 4.90 0.92
CA CYS A 104 15.99 3.60 0.31
C CYS A 104 15.45 2.45 1.18
N LYS A 105 15.57 2.54 2.50
CA LYS A 105 15.08 1.52 3.43
C LYS A 105 13.56 1.46 3.46
N THR A 106 12.89 2.62 3.47
CA THR A 106 11.44 2.68 3.63
C THR A 106 10.69 2.62 2.31
N MET A 107 11.06 3.46 1.35
CA MET A 107 10.25 3.66 0.13
C MET A 107 10.60 2.67 -0.98
N ALA A 108 11.82 2.13 -0.98
CA ALA A 108 12.23 1.08 -1.90
C ALA A 108 12.15 -0.33 -1.27
N ASP A 109 11.59 -0.46 -0.06
CA ASP A 109 11.22 -1.77 0.48
C ASP A 109 10.08 -2.39 -0.36
N PRO A 110 10.21 -3.66 -0.78
CA PRO A 110 9.22 -4.29 -1.65
C PRO A 110 7.78 -4.33 -1.12
N VAL A 111 7.59 -4.44 0.20
CA VAL A 111 6.26 -4.51 0.83
C VAL A 111 5.67 -3.12 0.98
N SER A 112 6.49 -2.13 1.33
CA SER A 112 6.14 -0.72 1.27
C SER A 112 5.75 -0.31 -0.16
N GLU A 113 6.49 -0.70 -1.19
CA GLU A 113 6.13 -0.38 -2.59
C GLU A 113 4.78 -0.99 -3.02
N ILE A 114 4.44 -2.19 -2.53
CA ILE A 114 3.09 -2.75 -2.73
C ILE A 114 2.04 -1.84 -2.10
N LEU A 115 2.24 -1.43 -0.84
CA LEU A 115 1.29 -0.58 -0.14
C LEU A 115 1.15 0.80 -0.79
N GLN A 116 2.23 1.35 -1.36
CA GLN A 116 2.22 2.61 -2.11
C GLN A 116 1.28 2.60 -3.33
N CYS A 117 0.99 1.41 -3.89
CA CYS A 117 0.00 1.27 -4.97
C CYS A 117 -1.42 1.60 -4.51
N TYR A 118 -1.69 1.55 -3.21
CA TYR A 118 -3.00 1.69 -2.62
C TYR A 118 -3.20 3.01 -1.88
N ILE A 119 -2.19 3.88 -1.78
CA ILE A 119 -2.27 5.18 -1.07
C ILE A 119 -3.48 6.00 -1.50
N GLY A 120 -3.77 6.07 -2.80
CA GLY A 120 -4.92 6.85 -3.29
C GLY A 120 -6.26 6.32 -2.79
N ARG A 121 -6.41 4.99 -2.68
CA ARG A 121 -7.62 4.33 -2.13
C ARG A 121 -7.66 4.42 -0.61
N LEU A 122 -6.51 4.24 0.06
CA LEU A 122 -6.39 4.35 1.52
C LEU A 122 -6.70 5.77 2.02
N ALA A 123 -6.29 6.79 1.27
CA ALA A 123 -6.61 8.19 1.58
C ALA A 123 -8.12 8.48 1.58
N GLN A 124 -8.92 7.69 0.84
CA GLN A 124 -10.37 7.83 0.77
C GLN A 124 -11.10 7.05 1.87
N VAL A 125 -10.40 6.15 2.57
CA VAL A 125 -10.99 5.40 3.68
C VAL A 125 -11.07 6.32 4.91
N VAL A 126 -12.26 6.40 5.50
CA VAL A 126 -12.46 6.99 6.82
C VAL A 126 -12.48 5.86 7.84
N LEU A 127 -11.57 5.90 8.80
CA LEU A 127 -11.48 4.87 9.84
C LEU A 127 -12.42 5.18 11.01
N THR A 128 -12.79 4.15 11.76
CA THR A 128 -13.42 4.32 13.07
C THR A 128 -12.38 4.74 14.11
N GLU A 129 -12.81 5.40 15.18
CA GLU A 129 -11.92 5.74 16.29
C GLU A 129 -11.19 4.50 16.85
N GLU A 130 -11.92 3.39 17.04
CA GLU A 130 -11.34 2.11 17.49
C GLU A 130 -10.22 1.62 16.55
N SER A 131 -10.40 1.75 15.24
CA SER A 131 -9.39 1.35 14.25
C SER A 131 -8.14 2.22 14.36
N VAL A 132 -8.28 3.53 14.56
CA VAL A 132 -7.15 4.45 14.71
C VAL A 132 -6.41 4.22 16.03
N ASP A 133 -7.13 3.98 17.13
CA ASP A 133 -6.53 3.61 18.42
C ASP A 133 -5.75 2.29 18.31
N LEU A 134 -6.25 1.34 17.50
CA LEU A 134 -5.57 0.09 17.22
C LEU A 134 -4.32 0.28 16.36
N LEU A 135 -4.32 1.19 15.38
CA LEU A 135 -3.10 1.55 14.63
C LEU A 135 -1.99 2.03 15.58
N HIS A 136 -2.32 2.91 16.52
CA HIS A 136 -1.37 3.39 17.53
C HIS A 136 -0.91 2.26 18.45
N THR A 137 -1.85 1.46 18.98
CA THR A 137 -1.54 0.36 19.91
C THR A 137 -0.64 -0.71 19.27
N LYS A 138 -0.75 -0.90 17.95
CA LYS A 138 0.08 -1.81 17.18
C LYS A 138 1.40 -1.18 16.68
N GLY A 139 1.67 0.08 17.02
CA GLY A 139 2.91 0.77 16.63
C GLY A 139 2.96 1.19 15.16
N LEU A 140 1.83 1.20 14.44
CA LEU A 140 1.76 1.61 13.03
C LEU A 140 1.79 3.13 12.87
N ILE A 141 1.37 3.87 13.90
CA ILE A 141 1.44 5.33 13.96
C ILE A 141 1.93 5.78 15.34
N SER A 142 2.53 6.97 15.39
CA SER A 142 2.97 7.58 16.65
C SER A 142 1.81 8.17 17.45
N LYS A 143 2.05 8.49 18.73
CA LYS A 143 1.07 9.19 19.58
C LYS A 143 0.72 10.58 19.06
N ASP A 144 1.69 11.31 18.50
CA ASP A 144 1.45 12.64 17.95
C ASP A 144 0.59 12.56 16.69
N THR A 145 0.88 11.56 15.84
CA THR A 145 0.10 11.25 14.63
C THR A 145 -1.32 10.76 14.95
N LEU A 146 -1.52 10.04 16.07
CA LEU A 146 -2.85 9.66 16.54
C LEU A 146 -3.73 10.91 16.75
N ALA A 147 -3.21 11.93 17.43
CA ALA A 147 -3.96 13.17 17.66
C ALA A 147 -4.28 13.90 16.35
N GLU A 148 -3.31 13.95 15.42
CA GLU A 148 -3.51 14.51 14.08
C GLU A 148 -4.64 13.79 13.32
N VAL A 149 -4.60 12.46 13.24
CA VAL A 149 -5.60 11.65 12.53
C VAL A 149 -7.00 11.86 13.12
N LYS A 150 -7.13 11.89 14.46
CA LYS A 150 -8.42 12.16 15.12
C LYS A 150 -8.94 13.57 14.78
N SER A 151 -8.07 14.58 14.72
CA SER A 151 -8.45 15.94 14.35
C SER A 151 -8.85 16.08 12.87
N CYS A 152 -8.31 15.22 12.00
CA CYS A 152 -8.54 15.21 10.56
C CYS A 152 -9.66 14.26 10.13
N GLY A 153 -10.58 13.91 11.04
CA GLY A 153 -11.72 13.05 10.72
C GLY A 153 -11.32 11.61 10.38
N TYR A 154 -10.28 11.08 11.02
CA TYR A 154 -9.86 9.67 10.94
C TYR A 154 -9.38 9.21 9.55
N SER A 155 -8.91 10.13 8.72
CA SER A 155 -8.32 9.84 7.41
C SER A 155 -6.80 9.60 7.49
N LEU A 156 -6.29 8.67 6.68
CA LEU A 156 -4.86 8.34 6.59
C LEU A 156 -4.17 9.10 5.46
N VAL A 157 -4.14 10.43 5.54
CA VAL A 157 -3.48 11.30 4.56
C VAL A 157 -2.30 11.99 5.24
N GLY A 158 -1.19 12.17 4.52
CA GLY A 158 -0.04 12.89 5.07
C GLY A 158 0.94 11.96 5.80
N ASP A 159 1.46 12.45 6.92
CA ASP A 159 2.43 11.74 7.77
C ASP A 159 1.93 10.38 8.31
N PRO A 160 0.64 10.16 8.64
CA PRO A 160 0.13 8.84 9.00
C PRO A 160 0.47 7.75 7.98
N MET A 161 0.36 8.06 6.69
CA MET A 161 0.67 7.10 5.63
C MET A 161 2.17 6.80 5.57
N LEU A 162 3.03 7.82 5.78
CA LEU A 162 4.48 7.63 5.78
C LEU A 162 4.97 6.81 6.98
N LEU A 163 4.35 6.98 8.14
CA LEU A 163 4.64 6.15 9.31
C LEU A 163 4.21 4.70 9.10
N ILE A 164 3.03 4.47 8.52
CA ILE A 164 2.56 3.11 8.20
C ILE A 164 3.52 2.45 7.20
N LEU A 165 3.97 3.15 6.17
CA LEU A 165 4.96 2.63 5.21
C LEU A 165 6.29 2.29 5.89
N SER A 166 6.73 3.12 6.84
CA SER A 166 7.95 2.88 7.62
C SER A 166 7.80 1.64 8.51
N ALA A 167 6.71 1.54 9.27
CA ALA A 167 6.43 0.38 10.12
C ALA A 167 6.31 -0.92 9.31
N VAL A 168 5.73 -0.87 8.11
CA VAL A 168 5.65 -2.02 7.20
C VAL A 168 7.01 -2.39 6.64
N ALA A 169 7.87 -1.43 6.31
CA ALA A 169 9.23 -1.69 5.84
C ALA A 169 10.13 -2.28 6.96
N GLU A 170 9.89 -1.91 8.22
CA GLU A 170 10.61 -2.42 9.38
C GLU A 170 10.19 -3.87 9.74
N ASP A 171 8.90 -4.16 9.71
CA ASP A 171 8.35 -5.52 9.91
C ASP A 171 7.22 -5.78 8.91
N HIS A 172 7.46 -6.69 7.98
CA HIS A 172 6.47 -7.02 6.93
C HIS A 172 5.16 -7.59 7.50
N ASN A 173 5.14 -8.14 8.72
CA ASN A 173 3.91 -8.58 9.40
C ASN A 173 2.97 -7.42 9.74
N ASN A 174 3.49 -6.19 9.79
CA ASN A 174 2.69 -5.00 9.99
C ASN A 174 1.72 -4.75 8.82
N LEU A 175 1.99 -5.28 7.61
CA LEU A 175 1.02 -5.23 6.52
C LEU A 175 -0.22 -6.09 6.86
N CYS A 176 -0.01 -7.29 7.39
CA CYS A 176 -1.09 -8.16 7.85
C CYS A 176 -1.88 -7.52 9.00
N THR A 177 -1.17 -6.87 9.94
CA THR A 177 -1.81 -6.12 11.03
C THR A 177 -2.66 -4.96 10.49
N LEU A 178 -2.12 -4.13 9.60
CA LEU A 178 -2.84 -3.03 8.95
C LEU A 178 -4.10 -3.53 8.25
N THR A 179 -3.98 -4.57 7.43
CA THR A 179 -5.12 -5.11 6.67
C THR A 179 -6.20 -5.72 7.58
N SER A 180 -5.80 -6.35 8.69
CA SER A 180 -6.75 -6.85 9.70
C SER A 180 -7.52 -5.71 10.38
N ILE A 181 -6.87 -4.56 10.58
CA ILE A 181 -7.52 -3.34 11.09
C ILE A 181 -8.48 -2.78 10.04
N LEU A 182 -8.05 -2.68 8.78
CA LEU A 182 -8.88 -2.17 7.68
C LEU A 182 -10.16 -2.99 7.49
N ILE A 183 -10.10 -4.32 7.66
CA ILE A 183 -11.28 -5.21 7.53
C ILE A 183 -12.37 -4.89 8.57
N LYS A 184 -12.04 -4.26 9.71
CA LYS A 184 -13.04 -3.80 10.68
C LYS A 184 -13.92 -2.66 10.14
N SER A 185 -13.46 -1.95 9.11
CA SER A 185 -14.28 -0.98 8.39
C SER A 185 -14.91 -1.64 7.16
N ASN A 186 -16.23 -1.69 7.11
CA ASN A 186 -16.97 -2.26 5.97
C ASN A 186 -16.55 -1.64 4.63
N GLU A 187 -16.17 -0.35 4.62
CA GLU A 187 -15.73 0.38 3.43
C GLU A 187 -14.35 -0.05 2.92
N ALA A 188 -13.51 -0.62 3.79
CA ALA A 188 -12.13 -0.98 3.47
C ALA A 188 -11.88 -2.48 3.30
N VAL A 189 -12.90 -3.34 3.45
CA VAL A 189 -12.76 -4.81 3.32
C VAL A 189 -12.21 -5.24 1.96
N SER A 190 -12.77 -4.69 0.87
CA SER A 190 -12.31 -5.01 -0.49
C SER A 190 -10.87 -4.54 -0.73
N LEU A 191 -10.54 -3.35 -0.23
CA LEU A 191 -9.19 -2.78 -0.30
C LEU A 191 -8.17 -3.64 0.47
N ALA A 192 -8.49 -4.04 1.69
CA ALA A 192 -7.63 -4.89 2.50
C ALA A 192 -7.40 -6.25 1.82
N SER A 193 -8.45 -6.84 1.24
CA SER A 193 -8.37 -8.10 0.50
C SER A 193 -7.46 -8.00 -0.72
N ASP A 194 -7.57 -6.89 -1.49
CA ASP A 194 -6.70 -6.63 -2.64
C ASP A 194 -5.23 -6.52 -2.24
N ILE A 195 -4.94 -5.81 -1.14
CA ILE A 195 -3.58 -5.63 -0.61
C ILE A 195 -2.99 -6.98 -0.21
N ILE A 196 -3.71 -7.77 0.60
CA ILE A 196 -3.28 -9.10 1.04
C ILE A 196 -3.03 -10.00 -0.16
N MET A 197 -3.95 -10.04 -1.12
CA MET A 197 -3.82 -10.89 -2.30
C MET A 197 -2.60 -10.51 -3.12
N LYS A 198 -2.33 -9.21 -3.33
CA LYS A 198 -1.14 -8.75 -4.06
C LYS A 198 0.14 -9.10 -3.32
N TYR A 199 0.15 -8.94 -2.00
CA TYR A 199 1.27 -9.33 -1.14
C TYR A 199 1.55 -10.84 -1.21
N GLY A 200 0.55 -11.70 -1.01
CA GLY A 200 0.73 -13.16 -1.06
C GLY A 200 1.18 -13.68 -2.42
N LYS A 201 0.79 -13.03 -3.53
CA LYS A 201 1.28 -13.35 -4.88
C LYS A 201 2.77 -13.05 -5.05
N LEU A 202 3.25 -11.95 -4.46
CA LEU A 202 4.65 -11.50 -4.59
C LEU A 202 5.57 -12.16 -3.54
N PHE A 203 5.01 -12.60 -2.41
CA PHE A 203 5.73 -13.28 -1.32
C PHE A 203 5.05 -14.60 -0.90
N PRO A 204 5.09 -15.66 -1.74
CA PRO A 204 4.40 -16.92 -1.44
C PRO A 204 4.91 -17.61 -0.16
N SER A 205 6.16 -17.36 0.22
CA SER A 205 6.83 -18.02 1.35
C SER A 205 6.39 -17.51 2.73
N THR A 206 5.75 -16.33 2.82
CA THR A 206 5.28 -15.75 4.10
C THR A 206 3.83 -16.13 4.44
N VAL A 207 3.11 -16.75 3.49
CA VAL A 207 1.67 -17.05 3.61
C VAL A 207 1.38 -18.26 4.52
N THR A 208 2.38 -19.06 4.92
CA THR A 208 2.18 -20.25 5.78
C THR A 208 1.66 -19.93 7.19
N VAL A 209 1.66 -18.67 7.64
CA VAL A 209 1.30 -18.28 9.01
C VAL A 209 -0.02 -17.49 9.13
N MET A 210 -0.69 -17.13 8.03
CA MET A 210 -1.97 -16.41 8.14
C MET A 210 -3.16 -17.37 8.34
N PRO A 211 -4.06 -17.11 9.30
CA PRO A 211 -5.31 -17.86 9.39
C PRO A 211 -6.13 -17.59 8.14
N SER A 212 -6.44 -18.63 7.38
CA SER A 212 -7.40 -18.54 6.27
C SER A 212 -8.70 -17.94 6.79
N CYS A 213 -9.10 -16.78 6.27
CA CYS A 213 -10.51 -16.39 6.27
C CYS A 213 -11.25 -17.36 5.34
N GLN A 214 -11.63 -18.52 5.88
CA GLN A 214 -12.59 -19.39 5.21
C GLN A 214 -13.92 -18.64 5.14
N GLN A 215 -14.35 -18.37 3.92
CA GLN A 215 -15.70 -17.89 3.64
C GLN A 215 -16.69 -18.95 4.15
N ALA A 216 -17.44 -18.60 5.20
CA ALA A 216 -18.67 -19.29 5.55
C ALA A 216 -19.73 -18.94 4.49
N SER A 217 -19.64 -19.60 3.34
CA SER A 217 -20.75 -19.64 2.39
C SER A 217 -21.73 -20.69 2.88
N ALA A 218 -22.75 -20.23 3.59
CA ALA A 218 -23.96 -21.01 3.79
C ALA A 218 -24.61 -21.29 2.43
N SER A 219 -24.75 -22.56 2.07
CA SER A 219 -25.68 -23.01 1.03
C SER A 219 -26.42 -24.25 1.53
N THR A 220 -27.42 -24.01 2.37
CA THR A 220 -28.63 -24.82 2.39
C THR A 220 -29.31 -24.75 1.01
N ALA A 221 -29.97 -25.85 0.64
CA ALA A 221 -30.75 -26.08 -0.57
C ALA A 221 -29.95 -26.56 -1.80
N SER A 222 -29.78 -27.87 -1.90
CA SER A 222 -30.49 -28.65 -2.93
C SER A 222 -30.24 -30.14 -2.70
N ARG A 223 -31.24 -30.87 -2.17
CA ARG A 223 -31.25 -32.33 -2.27
C ARG A 223 -32.66 -32.78 -2.63
N SER A 224 -32.99 -32.56 -3.89
CA SER A 224 -34.07 -33.28 -4.57
C SER A 224 -33.46 -34.06 -5.71
N GLN A 225 -33.81 -35.35 -5.72
CA GLN A 225 -33.76 -36.33 -6.81
C GLN A 225 -32.58 -37.30 -6.89
N GLN A 226 -33.00 -38.56 -6.81
CA GLN A 226 -32.43 -39.82 -7.31
C GLN A 226 -31.35 -40.52 -6.48
N LEU A 227 -31.79 -41.53 -5.74
CA LEU A 227 -31.45 -42.92 -6.05
C LEU A 227 -32.61 -43.83 -5.65
N GLN A 228 -33.12 -44.56 -6.64
CA GLN A 228 -34.12 -45.61 -6.55
C GLN A 228 -33.47 -46.92 -6.08
N ASP A 229 -34.33 -47.91 -5.82
CA ASP A 229 -34.06 -49.35 -5.72
C ASP A 229 -33.50 -49.77 -4.33
N ILE A 230 -34.03 -50.75 -3.59
CA ILE A 230 -34.81 -51.98 -3.87
C ILE A 230 -35.51 -52.35 -2.55
N THR A 231 -36.73 -52.87 -2.56
CA THR A 231 -37.16 -54.14 -1.91
C THR A 231 -38.68 -54.27 -1.99
N SER A 232 -39.12 -55.21 -2.80
CA SER A 232 -40.52 -55.64 -2.94
C SER A 232 -40.88 -56.70 -1.89
N GLU A 233 -42.17 -56.67 -1.54
CA GLU A 233 -43.06 -57.78 -1.19
C GLU A 233 -42.87 -58.50 0.17
N THR A 234 -43.93 -58.49 0.98
CA THR A 234 -44.88 -59.63 1.06
C THR A 234 -46.23 -59.17 1.64
N GLN A 235 -47.32 -59.69 1.07
CA GLN A 235 -48.74 -59.46 1.37
C GLN A 235 -49.23 -60.13 2.67
N VAL A 236 -50.56 -59.99 2.92
CA VAL A 236 -51.48 -60.81 3.76
C VAL A 236 -51.72 -60.16 5.14
N THR A 237 -52.92 -59.81 5.64
CA THR A 237 -54.33 -60.18 5.37
C THR A 237 -55.29 -59.12 5.94
N THR A 238 -56.52 -59.18 5.44
CA THR A 238 -57.78 -58.55 5.87
C THR A 238 -58.14 -58.73 7.36
N ASN A 239 -58.82 -57.75 7.97
CA ASN A 239 -60.23 -57.88 8.39
C ASN A 239 -60.76 -56.65 9.14
N THR A 240 -61.99 -56.31 8.76
CA THR A 240 -63.03 -55.48 9.36
C THR A 240 -63.26 -55.80 10.85
N ASP A 241 -63.44 -54.78 11.70
CA ASP A 241 -64.66 -54.71 12.51
C ASP A 241 -64.95 -53.30 13.05
N ALA A 242 -66.24 -53.01 13.17
CA ALA A 242 -66.83 -51.82 13.76
C ALA A 242 -67.08 -52.03 15.27
N THR A 243 -67.27 -50.93 16.00
CA THR A 243 -68.33 -50.72 17.02
C THR A 243 -67.86 -49.95 18.26
N ALA A 244 -68.60 -48.85 18.53
CA ALA A 244 -68.91 -48.16 19.79
C ALA A 244 -67.84 -47.98 20.88
N GLN A 245 -67.54 -46.73 21.26
CA GLN A 245 -68.31 -45.89 22.18
C GLN A 245 -67.88 -44.42 22.05
#